data_AF-A0ABD4ZX51-F1
#
_entry.id   AF-A0ABD4ZX51-F1
#
_cell.length_a   1.000
_cell.length_b   1.000
_cell.length_c   1.000
_cell.angle_alpha   90.00
_cell.angle_beta   90.00
_cell.angle_gamma   90.00
#
_symmetry.space_group_name_H-M   'P 1'
#
loop_
_entity.id
_entity.type
_entity.pdbx_description
1 polymer ?
#
loop_
_entity_poly.entity_id
_entity_poly.type
_entity_poly.pdbx_seq_one_letter_code
_entity_poly.pdbx_strand_id
1 'polypeptide(L)'
;MIRTLVIASHPSYDDSLSQRFFSESAKMPNVSVHMLDKVAGDFDLEIELERLQTIDRLIFQFPLYWYQVPAKMKCWIDTVWEAAKPYLLNKEIGFALSTGVAAKEFQLGGKEGASFSEILRPLTLMAQKYQMTILPVLVLDQLMYKTEKEKRRFVIDYQQLLTMEAPFSFAAKQQWFIQRLEALTAENPKLAPLLDQLIQNQETLLELDEALAEMEAYE
;
A
#
# COMPACT_ATOMS: atom_id res chain seq x y z
N MET A 1 9.07 -11.84 5.73
CA MET A 1 7.75 -11.26 6.04
C MET A 1 7.96 -9.84 6.52
N ILE A 2 7.52 -8.90 5.71
CA ILE A 2 7.70 -7.47 5.94
C ILE A 2 6.79 -6.96 7.06
N ARG A 3 7.33 -6.12 7.97
CA ARG A 3 6.55 -5.43 8.99
C ARG A 3 6.13 -4.06 8.49
N THR A 4 4.83 -3.82 8.42
CA THR A 4 4.28 -2.58 7.84
C THR A 4 3.55 -1.77 8.89
N LEU A 5 3.87 -0.49 8.99
CA LEU A 5 3.08 0.49 9.74
C LEU A 5 2.35 1.41 8.78
N VAL A 6 1.02 1.43 8.92
CA VAL A 6 0.14 2.37 8.25
C VAL A 6 -0.09 3.55 9.17
N ILE A 7 0.47 4.71 8.83
CA ILE A 7 0.10 5.98 9.44
C ILE A 7 -1.11 6.51 8.68
N ALA A 8 -2.27 6.42 9.33
CA ALA A 8 -3.55 6.83 8.74
C ALA A 8 -4.02 8.15 9.33
N SER A 9 -4.58 9.03 8.49
CA SER A 9 -5.31 10.20 8.96
C SER A 9 -6.59 10.42 8.18
N HIS A 10 -7.68 10.69 8.91
CA HIS A 10 -8.97 11.03 8.36
C HIS A 10 -9.75 11.88 9.40
N PRO A 11 -10.03 13.18 9.14
CA PRO A 11 -10.64 14.06 10.16
C PRO A 11 -11.99 13.57 10.71
N SER A 12 -12.80 12.92 9.88
CA SER A 12 -14.07 12.29 10.28
C SER A 12 -13.96 10.76 10.30
N TYR A 13 -12.94 10.21 10.98
CA TYR A 13 -12.63 8.78 10.88
C TYR A 13 -13.76 7.86 11.35
N ASP A 14 -14.55 8.26 12.36
CA ASP A 14 -15.66 7.44 12.92
C ASP A 14 -16.78 7.21 11.90
N ASP A 15 -17.11 8.23 11.10
CA ASP A 15 -18.22 8.18 10.13
C ASP A 15 -17.76 7.78 8.72
N SER A 16 -16.46 7.86 8.44
CA SER A 16 -15.92 7.67 7.09
C SER A 16 -16.05 6.24 6.59
N LEU A 17 -16.75 6.08 5.46
CA LEU A 17 -16.85 4.81 4.76
C LEU A 17 -15.52 4.38 4.14
N SER A 18 -14.77 5.32 3.56
CA SER A 18 -13.46 5.02 2.97
C SER A 18 -12.45 4.61 4.02
N GLN A 19 -12.44 5.29 5.17
CA GLN A 19 -11.54 4.91 6.25
C GLN A 19 -11.87 3.55 6.82
N ARG A 20 -13.16 3.26 7.07
CA ARG A 20 -13.58 1.91 7.52
C ARG A 20 -13.18 0.85 6.52
N PHE A 21 -13.40 1.09 5.23
CA PHE A 21 -13.01 0.17 4.16
C PHE A 21 -11.51 -0.12 4.15
N PHE A 22 -10.67 0.91 4.29
CA PHE A 22 -9.23 0.74 4.43
C PHE A 22 -8.84 -0.03 5.70
N SER A 23 -9.38 0.36 6.87
CA SER A 23 -9.07 -0.28 8.16
C SER A 23 -9.40 -1.77 8.14
N GLU A 24 -10.55 -2.15 7.59
CA GLU A 24 -10.94 -3.55 7.45
C GLU A 24 -10.03 -4.31 6.47
N SER A 25 -9.65 -3.67 5.38
CA SER A 25 -8.75 -4.25 4.37
C SER A 25 -7.32 -4.46 4.88
N ALA A 26 -6.89 -3.66 5.86
CA ALA A 26 -5.55 -3.70 6.45
C ALA A 26 -5.36 -4.77 7.55
N LYS A 27 -6.41 -5.53 7.92
CA LYS A 27 -6.33 -6.58 8.95
C LYS A 27 -5.49 -7.77 8.49
N MET A 28 -4.17 -7.63 8.60
CA MET A 28 -3.17 -8.62 8.20
C MET A 28 -2.15 -8.83 9.35
N PRO A 29 -1.59 -10.05 9.53
CA PRO A 29 -0.78 -10.38 10.71
C PRO A 29 0.43 -9.48 10.99
N ASN A 30 1.09 -8.94 9.95
CA ASN A 30 2.29 -8.10 10.09
C ASN A 30 2.04 -6.62 9.77
N VAL A 31 0.78 -6.19 9.85
CA VAL A 31 0.37 -4.82 9.55
C VAL A 31 -0.16 -4.19 10.83
N SER A 32 0.39 -3.04 11.18
CA SER A 32 -0.12 -2.18 12.25
C SER A 32 -0.71 -0.91 11.64
N VAL A 33 -1.86 -0.46 12.16
CA VAL A 33 -2.51 0.78 11.72
C VAL A 33 -2.53 1.76 12.88
N HIS A 34 -1.85 2.89 12.72
CA HIS A 34 -1.85 3.99 13.66
C HIS A 34 -2.71 5.13 13.11
N MET A 35 -3.87 5.35 13.72
CA MET A 35 -4.82 6.41 13.35
C MET A 35 -4.47 7.70 14.10
N LEU A 36 -3.91 8.67 13.38
CA LEU A 36 -3.42 9.93 13.96
C LEU A 36 -4.55 10.76 14.59
N ASP A 37 -5.75 10.73 14.00
CA ASP A 37 -6.90 11.52 14.48
C ASP A 37 -7.48 11.00 15.81
N LYS A 38 -7.06 9.82 16.28
CA LYS A 38 -7.39 9.32 17.63
C LYS A 38 -6.47 9.87 18.72
N VAL A 39 -5.33 10.45 18.35
CA VAL A 39 -4.38 11.02 19.30
C VAL A 39 -4.86 12.40 19.73
N ALA A 40 -5.27 12.51 20.99
CA ALA A 40 -5.63 13.79 21.59
C ALA A 40 -4.37 14.64 21.83
N GLY A 41 -4.40 15.90 21.39
CA GLY A 41 -3.27 16.82 21.57
C GLY A 41 -2.09 16.57 20.63
N ASP A 42 -0.90 16.92 21.11
CA ASP A 42 0.37 16.77 20.41
C ASP A 42 0.84 15.32 20.42
N PHE A 43 1.68 14.96 19.43
CA PHE A 43 2.26 13.63 19.34
C PHE A 43 3.40 13.47 20.33
N ASP A 44 3.36 12.40 21.12
CA ASP A 44 4.50 11.99 21.95
C ASP A 44 5.60 11.46 21.05
N LEU A 45 6.70 12.21 20.96
CA LEU A 45 7.79 11.89 20.05
C LEU A 45 8.43 10.54 20.35
N GLU A 46 8.60 10.16 21.61
CA GLU A 46 9.27 8.91 21.98
C GLU A 46 8.44 7.70 21.57
N ILE A 47 7.13 7.76 21.84
CA ILE A 47 6.18 6.71 21.44
C ILE A 47 6.13 6.58 19.91
N GLU A 48 6.07 7.70 19.18
CA GLU A 48 6.03 7.65 17.72
C GLU A 48 7.32 7.10 17.12
N LEU A 49 8.48 7.42 17.68
CA LEU A 49 9.76 6.85 17.24
C LEU A 49 9.87 5.35 17.54
N GLU A 50 9.36 4.88 18.69
CA GLU A 50 9.32 3.45 19.02
C GLU A 50 8.54 2.65 17.97
N ARG A 51 7.41 3.20 17.48
CA ARG A 51 6.62 2.56 16.40
C ARG A 51 7.43 2.38 15.13
N LEU A 52 8.32 3.32 14.82
CA LEU A 52 9.11 3.33 13.58
C LEU A 52 10.35 2.42 13.66
N GLN A 53 10.80 2.04 14.85
CA GLN A 53 11.99 1.18 15.01
C GLN A 53 11.80 -0.23 14.44
N THR A 54 10.59 -0.75 14.55
CA THR A 54 10.30 -2.17 14.28
C THR A 54 9.69 -2.40 12.90
N ILE A 55 9.60 -1.38 12.05
CA ILE A 55 8.95 -1.51 10.75
C ILE A 55 9.99 -1.68 9.67
N ASP A 56 9.60 -2.27 8.55
CA ASP A 56 10.40 -2.36 7.33
C ASP A 56 9.79 -1.46 6.24
N ARG A 57 8.47 -1.22 6.33
CA ARG A 57 7.67 -0.40 5.40
C ARG A 57 6.76 0.57 6.15
N LEU A 58 6.74 1.82 5.68
CA LEU A 58 5.82 2.86 6.14
C LEU A 58 4.79 3.17 5.05
N ILE A 59 3.50 3.18 5.40
CA ILE A 59 2.43 3.55 4.48
C ILE A 59 1.70 4.77 5.01
N PHE A 60 1.63 5.83 4.20
CA PHE A 60 0.75 6.95 4.48
C PHE A 60 -0.61 6.71 3.85
N GLN A 61 -1.64 6.65 4.70
CA GLN A 61 -3.02 6.45 4.29
C GLN A 61 -3.88 7.68 4.60
N PHE A 62 -4.46 8.32 3.59
CA PHE A 62 -5.21 9.57 3.81
C PHE A 62 -6.22 9.88 2.71
N PRO A 63 -7.31 10.62 3.00
CA PRO A 63 -8.09 11.26 1.96
C PRO A 63 -7.32 12.45 1.38
N LEU A 64 -7.35 12.59 0.05
CA LEU A 64 -6.70 13.68 -0.66
C LEU A 64 -7.52 14.97 -0.50
N TYR A 65 -7.14 15.83 0.44
CA TYR A 65 -7.82 17.09 0.72
C TYR A 65 -7.02 18.23 0.12
N TRP A 66 -7.62 18.96 -0.82
CA TRP A 66 -6.97 20.06 -1.53
C TRP A 66 -5.57 19.68 -2.05
N TYR A 67 -5.48 18.50 -2.67
CA TYR A 67 -4.24 17.95 -3.23
C TYR A 67 -3.13 17.74 -2.20
N GLN A 68 -3.47 17.57 -0.92
CA GLN A 68 -2.53 17.41 0.19
C GLN A 68 -3.01 16.36 1.20
N VAL A 69 -2.12 16.03 2.14
CA VAL A 69 -2.44 15.24 3.33
C VAL A 69 -3.31 16.06 4.30
N PRO A 70 -4.17 15.42 5.13
CA PRO A 70 -4.89 16.09 6.19
C PRO A 70 -3.97 16.80 7.19
N ALA A 71 -4.48 17.85 7.84
CA ALA A 71 -3.71 18.68 8.76
C ALA A 71 -3.03 17.86 9.89
N LYS A 72 -3.72 16.84 10.44
CA LYS A 72 -3.18 15.99 11.50
C LYS A 72 -1.98 15.16 11.03
N MET A 73 -2.02 14.63 9.80
CA MET A 73 -0.87 13.98 9.17
C MET A 73 0.26 14.96 8.86
N LYS A 74 -0.06 16.17 8.39
CA LYS A 74 0.96 17.20 8.18
C LYS A 74 1.67 17.58 9.49
N CYS A 75 0.92 17.71 10.59
CA CYS A 75 1.48 17.95 11.91
C CYS A 75 2.42 16.82 12.33
N TRP A 76 2.00 15.56 12.17
CA TRP A 76 2.86 14.40 12.47
C TRP A 76 4.16 14.41 11.65
N ILE A 77 4.06 14.74 10.35
CA ILE A 77 5.24 14.89 9.50
C ILE A 77 6.15 16.00 10.05
N ASP A 78 5.61 17.16 10.41
CA ASP A 78 6.42 18.29 10.88
C ASP A 78 7.07 18.06 12.25
N THR A 79 6.45 17.24 13.12
CA THR A 79 6.96 17.01 14.48
C THR A 79 7.82 15.76 14.62
N VAL A 80 7.52 14.69 13.89
CA VAL A 80 8.16 13.37 14.07
C VAL A 80 9.21 13.08 12.99
N TRP A 81 8.98 13.55 11.75
CA TRP A 81 9.73 13.05 10.59
C TRP A 81 11.24 13.29 10.69
N GLU A 82 11.67 14.45 11.18
CA GLU A 82 13.09 14.79 11.31
C GLU A 82 13.82 13.84 12.27
N ALA A 83 13.25 13.62 13.46
CA ALA A 83 13.79 12.72 14.46
C ALA A 83 13.72 11.24 14.03
N ALA A 84 12.77 10.89 13.15
CA ALA A 84 12.60 9.53 12.65
C ALA A 84 13.69 9.07 11.66
N LYS A 85 14.56 9.98 11.17
CA LYS A 85 15.57 9.66 10.15
C LYS A 85 16.39 8.39 10.42
N PRO A 86 16.95 8.15 11.63
CA PRO A 86 17.75 6.95 11.88
C PRO A 86 16.94 5.66 11.75
N TYR A 87 15.63 5.73 12.01
CA TYR A 87 14.72 4.60 11.98
C TYR A 87 14.06 4.39 10.62
N LEU A 88 14.11 5.36 9.71
CA LEU A 88 13.50 5.27 8.37
C LEU A 88 14.51 5.11 7.23
N LEU A 89 15.81 5.20 7.53
CA LEU A 89 16.86 5.09 6.50
C LEU A 89 16.76 3.75 5.74
N ASN A 90 16.78 3.82 4.41
CA ASN A 90 16.71 2.66 3.49
C ASN A 90 15.43 1.80 3.59
N LYS A 91 14.40 2.26 4.32
CA LYS A 91 13.11 1.57 4.41
C LYS A 91 12.21 1.89 3.23
N GLU A 92 11.09 1.21 3.13
CA GLU A 92 10.12 1.47 2.07
C GLU A 92 9.08 2.49 2.51
N ILE A 93 8.61 3.31 1.58
CA ILE A 93 7.46 4.20 1.78
C ILE A 93 6.42 4.00 0.67
N GLY A 94 5.15 3.87 1.05
CA GLY A 94 4.03 3.84 0.12
C GLY A 94 2.94 4.83 0.47
N PHE A 95 2.07 5.10 -0.49
CA PHE A 95 0.97 6.06 -0.37
C PHE A 95 -0.34 5.38 -0.79
N ALA A 96 -1.31 5.35 0.13
CA ALA A 96 -2.65 4.80 -0.10
C ALA A 96 -3.68 5.91 0.14
N LEU A 97 -4.13 6.56 -0.92
CA LEU A 97 -5.01 7.72 -0.80
C LEU A 97 -6.44 7.43 -1.26
N SER A 98 -7.41 8.20 -0.75
CA SER A 98 -8.78 8.22 -1.28
C SER A 98 -9.13 9.56 -1.90
N THR A 99 -9.99 9.54 -2.92
CA THR A 99 -10.45 10.75 -3.61
C THR A 99 -11.90 10.61 -4.07
N GLY A 100 -12.63 11.72 -4.09
CA GLY A 100 -13.98 11.80 -4.67
C GLY A 100 -13.98 11.92 -6.20
N VAL A 101 -12.83 12.23 -6.80
CA VAL A 101 -12.67 12.37 -8.25
C VAL A 101 -12.12 11.07 -8.82
N ALA A 102 -12.58 10.67 -10.00
CA ALA A 102 -12.09 9.46 -10.66
C ALA A 102 -10.58 9.55 -10.92
N ALA A 103 -9.84 8.45 -10.70
CA ALA A 103 -8.39 8.42 -10.82
C ALA A 103 -7.90 8.82 -12.22
N LYS A 104 -8.70 8.53 -13.26
CA LYS A 104 -8.42 8.90 -14.66
C LYS A 104 -8.39 10.41 -14.93
N GLU A 105 -8.90 11.23 -14.02
CA GLU A 105 -8.90 12.70 -14.17
C GLU A 105 -7.58 13.34 -13.70
N PHE A 106 -6.75 12.57 -12.97
CA PHE A 106 -5.44 12.99 -12.47
C PHE A 106 -4.36 12.77 -13.52
N GLN A 107 -4.45 13.53 -14.61
CA GLN A 107 -3.48 13.54 -15.70
C GLN A 107 -3.62 14.84 -16.50
N LEU A 108 -2.63 15.15 -17.32
CA LEU A 108 -2.73 16.25 -18.28
C LEU A 108 -3.93 16.04 -19.21
N GLY A 109 -4.74 17.08 -19.40
CA GLY A 109 -6.00 17.01 -20.16
C GLY A 109 -7.19 16.39 -19.42
N GLY A 110 -6.96 15.79 -18.24
CA GLY A 110 -8.02 15.42 -17.30
C GLY A 110 -8.47 16.62 -16.46
N LYS A 111 -9.61 16.49 -15.77
CA LYS A 111 -10.20 17.59 -14.99
C LYS A 111 -9.27 18.16 -13.91
N GLU A 112 -8.46 17.32 -13.28
CA GLU A 112 -7.56 17.76 -12.19
C GLU A 112 -6.24 18.34 -12.73
N GLY A 113 -5.88 18.06 -13.99
CA GLY A 113 -4.74 18.65 -14.67
C GLY A 113 -3.36 18.28 -14.11
N ALA A 114 -3.27 17.38 -13.13
CA ALA A 114 -2.04 16.93 -12.50
C ALA A 114 -2.10 15.45 -12.14
N SER A 115 -0.99 14.74 -12.27
CA SER A 115 -0.87 13.33 -11.86
C SER A 115 -0.66 13.17 -10.36
N PHE A 116 -0.98 11.99 -9.82
CA PHE A 116 -0.66 11.66 -8.43
C PHE A 116 0.84 11.75 -8.14
N SER A 117 1.70 11.43 -9.11
CA SER A 117 3.15 11.56 -8.98
C SER A 117 3.59 13.01 -8.78
N GLU A 118 2.93 13.96 -9.44
CA GLU A 118 3.17 15.40 -9.24
C GLU A 118 2.64 15.87 -7.90
N ILE A 119 1.42 15.49 -7.55
CA ILE A 119 0.75 15.87 -6.30
C ILE A 119 1.55 15.38 -5.09
N LEU A 120 2.04 14.14 -5.12
CA LEU A 120 2.79 13.53 -4.03
C LEU A 120 4.27 13.91 -4.03
N ARG A 121 4.73 14.74 -4.98
CA ARG A 121 6.15 15.07 -5.14
C ARG A 121 6.81 15.55 -3.83
N PRO A 122 6.22 16.45 -3.04
CA PRO A 122 6.84 16.88 -1.77
C PRO A 122 7.12 15.71 -0.80
N LEU A 123 6.18 14.77 -0.68
CA LEU A 123 6.33 13.58 0.18
C LEU A 123 7.40 12.62 -0.36
N THR A 124 7.49 12.47 -1.69
CA THR A 124 8.53 11.64 -2.30
C THR A 124 9.93 12.23 -2.12
N LEU A 125 10.09 13.56 -2.26
CA LEU A 125 11.36 14.25 -2.04
C LEU A 125 11.81 14.14 -0.57
N MET A 126 10.84 14.22 0.35
CA MET A 126 11.06 14.00 1.78
C MET A 126 11.60 12.59 2.05
N ALA A 127 10.98 11.56 1.47
CA ALA A 127 11.43 10.17 1.61
C ALA A 127 12.80 9.91 0.96
N GLN A 128 13.09 10.55 -0.18
CA GLN A 128 14.39 10.44 -0.85
C GLN A 128 15.55 10.95 0.00
N LYS A 129 15.35 11.97 0.85
CA LYS A 129 16.38 12.40 1.81
C LYS A 129 16.80 11.30 2.77
N TYR A 130 15.92 10.30 2.99
CA TYR A 130 16.15 9.15 3.86
C TYR A 130 16.48 7.89 3.06
N GLN A 131 16.78 8.02 1.75
CA GLN A 131 17.10 6.90 0.86
C GLN A 131 16.02 5.82 0.85
N MET A 132 14.77 6.21 1.12
CA MET A 132 13.67 5.27 1.14
C MET A 132 13.28 4.84 -0.26
N THR A 133 12.89 3.57 -0.40
CA THR A 133 12.34 3.03 -1.64
C THR A 133 10.87 3.43 -1.75
N ILE A 134 10.53 4.20 -2.77
CA ILE A 134 9.16 4.68 -3.02
C ILE A 134 8.38 3.58 -3.74
N LEU A 135 7.27 3.16 -3.14
CA LEU A 135 6.36 2.15 -3.68
C LEU A 135 5.31 2.77 -4.62
N PRO A 136 4.65 1.97 -5.48
CA PRO A 136 3.53 2.43 -6.29
C PRO A 136 2.43 3.05 -5.44
N VAL A 137 1.84 4.15 -5.94
CA VAL A 137 0.69 4.78 -5.30
C VAL A 137 -0.56 3.92 -5.48
N LEU A 138 -1.34 3.75 -4.41
CA LEU A 138 -2.65 3.12 -4.46
C LEU A 138 -3.73 4.17 -4.23
N VAL A 139 -4.73 4.18 -5.12
CA VAL A 139 -5.78 5.20 -5.14
C VAL A 139 -7.14 4.55 -5.02
N LEU A 140 -7.87 4.90 -3.96
CA LEU A 140 -9.27 4.58 -3.77
C LEU A 140 -10.14 5.75 -4.25
N ASP A 141 -10.44 5.78 -5.54
CA ASP A 141 -11.32 6.78 -6.12
C ASP A 141 -12.79 6.35 -6.06
N GLN A 142 -13.69 7.28 -5.75
CA GLN A 142 -15.13 7.10 -5.97
C GLN A 142 -15.71 5.81 -5.36
N LEU A 143 -15.30 5.45 -4.13
CA LEU A 143 -15.67 4.18 -3.46
C LEU A 143 -17.17 3.85 -3.57
N MET A 144 -18.05 4.84 -3.41
CA MET A 144 -19.50 4.67 -3.46
C MET A 144 -20.03 4.26 -4.84
N TYR A 145 -19.29 4.55 -5.91
CA TYR A 145 -19.64 4.24 -7.29
C TYR A 145 -18.97 2.96 -7.79
N LYS A 146 -18.08 2.34 -6.99
CA LYS A 146 -17.42 1.08 -7.34
C LYS A 146 -18.35 -0.11 -7.16
N THR A 147 -18.26 -1.06 -8.08
CA THR A 147 -18.87 -2.39 -7.98
C THR A 147 -18.18 -3.23 -6.90
N GLU A 148 -18.85 -4.28 -6.43
CA GLU A 148 -18.26 -5.23 -5.47
C GLU A 148 -16.99 -5.91 -6.00
N LYS A 149 -16.92 -6.17 -7.31
CA LYS A 149 -15.72 -6.73 -7.94
C LYS A 149 -14.54 -5.77 -7.85
N GLU A 150 -14.75 -4.49 -8.14
CA GLU A 150 -13.70 -3.46 -8.06
C GLU A 150 -13.27 -3.22 -6.62
N LYS A 151 -14.21 -3.21 -5.66
CA LYS A 151 -13.88 -3.12 -4.23
C LYS A 151 -13.00 -4.31 -3.81
N ARG A 152 -13.38 -5.55 -4.15
CA ARG A 152 -12.57 -6.73 -3.82
C ARG A 152 -11.18 -6.68 -4.46
N ARG A 153 -11.09 -6.24 -5.71
CA ARG A 153 -9.80 -6.05 -6.38
C ARG A 153 -8.92 -5.05 -5.62
N PHE A 154 -9.50 -3.92 -5.22
CA PHE A 154 -8.79 -2.94 -4.40
C PHE A 154 -8.31 -3.51 -3.07
N VAL A 155 -9.13 -4.32 -2.37
CA VAL A 155 -8.69 -4.97 -1.12
C VAL A 155 -7.44 -5.80 -1.35
N ILE A 156 -7.40 -6.57 -2.43
CA ILE A 156 -6.22 -7.38 -2.79
C ILE A 156 -5.02 -6.48 -3.11
N ASP A 157 -5.19 -5.46 -3.94
CA ASP A 157 -4.11 -4.54 -4.31
C ASP A 157 -3.56 -3.81 -3.06
N TYR A 158 -4.44 -3.47 -2.11
CA TYR A 158 -4.04 -2.88 -0.85
C TYR A 158 -3.28 -3.88 0.03
N GLN A 159 -3.78 -5.09 0.20
CA GLN A 159 -3.08 -6.12 0.97
C GLN A 159 -1.72 -6.46 0.36
N GLN A 160 -1.59 -6.46 -0.97
CA GLN A 160 -0.29 -6.58 -1.65
C GLN A 160 0.63 -5.41 -1.32
N LEU A 161 0.14 -4.16 -1.40
CA LEU A 161 0.91 -2.97 -0.98
C LEU A 161 1.37 -3.07 0.48
N LEU A 162 0.59 -3.70 1.36
CA LEU A 162 0.92 -3.81 2.78
C LEU A 162 1.85 -4.97 3.12
N THR A 163 1.82 -6.08 2.36
CA THR A 163 2.44 -7.35 2.80
C THR A 163 3.38 -8.00 1.79
N MET A 164 3.29 -7.64 0.51
CA MET A 164 4.15 -8.21 -0.53
C MET A 164 5.51 -7.52 -0.52
N GLU A 165 6.59 -8.30 -0.54
CA GLU A 165 7.96 -7.78 -0.65
C GLU A 165 8.21 -7.22 -2.06
N ALA A 166 8.93 -6.10 -2.18
CA ALA A 166 9.26 -5.52 -3.48
C ALA A 166 10.30 -6.40 -4.22
N PRO A 167 10.30 -6.45 -5.57
CA PRO A 167 9.51 -5.64 -6.50
C PRO A 167 8.07 -6.13 -6.73
N PHE A 168 7.16 -5.23 -7.10
CA PHE A 168 5.75 -5.52 -7.40
C PHE A 168 5.54 -6.17 -8.78
N SER A 169 6.38 -7.14 -9.13
CA SER A 169 6.35 -7.85 -10.42
C SER A 169 5.19 -8.82 -10.52
N PHE A 170 4.92 -9.32 -11.73
CA PHE A 170 3.91 -10.37 -11.94
C PHE A 170 4.24 -11.64 -11.15
N ALA A 171 5.49 -12.10 -11.20
CA ALA A 171 5.95 -13.28 -10.45
C ALA A 171 5.80 -13.09 -8.93
N ALA A 172 6.15 -11.92 -8.38
CA ALA A 172 5.99 -11.64 -6.96
C ALA A 172 4.51 -11.68 -6.54
N LYS A 173 3.61 -11.15 -7.38
CA LYS A 173 2.16 -11.20 -7.13
C LYS A 173 1.62 -12.63 -7.18
N GLN A 174 2.09 -13.47 -8.10
CA GLN A 174 1.72 -14.88 -8.14
C GLN A 174 2.15 -15.60 -6.85
N GLN A 175 3.41 -15.40 -6.44
CA GLN A 175 3.92 -15.98 -5.20
C GLN A 175 3.10 -15.53 -3.98
N TRP A 176 2.73 -14.25 -3.93
CA TRP A 176 1.87 -13.72 -2.87
C TRP A 176 0.50 -14.40 -2.84
N PHE A 177 -0.11 -14.65 -4.00
CA PHE A 177 -1.39 -15.38 -4.07
C PHE A 177 -1.25 -16.83 -3.61
N ILE A 178 -0.17 -17.51 -3.98
CA ILE A 178 0.12 -18.88 -3.54
C ILE A 178 0.23 -18.93 -2.02
N GLN A 179 1.09 -18.08 -1.43
CA GLN A 179 1.25 -18.00 0.04
C GLN A 179 -0.07 -17.68 0.76
N ARG A 180 -0.88 -16.80 0.18
CA ARG A 180 -2.20 -16.47 0.74
C ARG A 180 -3.15 -17.65 0.67
N LEU A 181 -3.15 -18.38 -0.43
CA LEU A 181 -4.03 -19.54 -0.64
C LEU A 181 -3.57 -20.75 0.19
N GLU A 182 -2.27 -20.94 0.41
CA GLU A 182 -1.71 -21.91 1.36
C GLU A 182 -2.27 -21.67 2.77
N ALA A 183 -2.18 -20.43 3.27
CA ALA A 183 -2.71 -20.08 4.58
C ALA A 183 -4.24 -20.31 4.68
N LEU A 184 -5.00 -19.97 3.64
CA LEU A 184 -6.45 -20.22 3.61
C LEU A 184 -6.78 -21.71 3.50
N THR A 185 -5.95 -22.49 2.82
CA THR A 185 -6.13 -23.95 2.68
C THR A 185 -5.88 -24.65 4.01
N ALA A 186 -4.96 -24.16 4.84
CA ALA A 186 -4.76 -24.65 6.19
C ALA A 186 -6.02 -24.51 7.07
N GLU A 187 -6.81 -23.45 6.88
CA GLU A 187 -8.09 -23.24 7.55
C GLU A 187 -9.27 -23.93 6.86
N ASN A 188 -9.21 -24.08 5.52
CA ASN A 188 -10.26 -24.69 4.71
C ASN A 188 -9.66 -25.63 3.64
N PRO A 189 -9.54 -26.94 3.94
CA PRO A 189 -8.91 -27.91 3.05
C PRO A 189 -9.57 -28.06 1.67
N LYS A 190 -10.80 -27.58 1.48
CA LYS A 190 -11.49 -27.63 0.17
C LYS A 190 -10.85 -26.75 -0.89
N LEU A 191 -9.97 -25.83 -0.50
CA LEU A 191 -9.25 -24.95 -1.41
C LEU A 191 -8.00 -25.60 -2.03
N ALA A 192 -7.57 -26.77 -1.55
CA ALA A 192 -6.37 -27.47 -2.03
C ALA A 192 -6.33 -27.64 -3.56
N PRO A 193 -7.41 -28.06 -4.26
CA PRO A 193 -7.36 -28.19 -5.72
C PRO A 193 -7.09 -26.87 -6.46
N LEU A 194 -7.51 -25.74 -5.89
CA LEU A 194 -7.23 -24.42 -6.47
C LEU A 194 -5.78 -24.01 -6.24
N LEU A 195 -5.20 -24.39 -5.11
CA LEU A 195 -3.78 -24.17 -4.81
C LEU A 195 -2.90 -24.96 -5.76
N ASP A 196 -3.17 -26.26 -5.90
CA ASP A 196 -2.43 -27.14 -6.81
C ASP A 196 -2.48 -26.62 -8.25
N GLN A 197 -3.66 -26.21 -8.72
CA GLN A 197 -3.80 -25.63 -10.06
C GLN A 197 -3.03 -24.31 -10.23
N LEU A 198 -2.99 -23.47 -9.19
CA LEU A 198 -2.27 -22.20 -9.24
C LEU A 198 -0.75 -22.42 -9.32
N ILE A 199 -0.23 -23.38 -8.55
CA ILE A 199 1.18 -23.78 -8.58
C ILE A 199 1.54 -24.35 -9.95
N GLN A 200 0.76 -25.30 -10.47
CA GLN A 200 0.96 -25.89 -11.79
C GLN A 200 0.98 -24.83 -12.91
N ASN A 201 0.07 -23.85 -12.86
CA ASN A 201 0.04 -22.76 -13.82
C ASN A 201 1.30 -21.87 -13.74
N GLN A 202 1.84 -21.65 -12.53
CA GLN A 202 3.08 -20.89 -12.35
C GLN A 202 4.27 -21.64 -12.97
N GLU A 203 4.40 -22.94 -12.71
CA GLU A 203 5.44 -23.79 -13.29
C GLU A 203 5.38 -23.77 -14.83
N THR A 204 4.17 -23.91 -15.39
CA THR A 204 3.96 -23.87 -16.85
C THR A 204 4.39 -22.53 -17.45
N LEU A 205 4.11 -21.41 -16.77
CA LEU A 205 4.52 -20.09 -17.24
C LEU A 205 6.05 -19.92 -17.20
N LEU A 206 6.72 -20.46 -16.18
CA LEU A 206 8.18 -20.44 -16.10
C LEU A 206 8.82 -21.25 -17.23
N GLU A 207 8.31 -22.44 -17.51
CA GLU A 207 8.79 -23.27 -18.64
C GLU A 207 8.61 -22.55 -19.99
N LEU A 208 7.49 -21.84 -20.18
CA LEU A 208 7.25 -21.06 -21.40
C LEU A 208 8.19 -19.86 -21.53
N ASP A 209 8.47 -19.15 -20.43
CA ASP A 209 9.43 -18.04 -20.42
C ASP A 209 10.86 -18.53 -20.71
N GLU A 210 11.26 -19.68 -20.18
CA GLU A 210 12.55 -20.32 -20.49
C GLU A 210 12.66 -20.71 -21.96
N ALA A 211 11.63 -21.35 -22.52
CA ALA A 211 11.60 -21.73 -23.93
C ALA A 211 11.67 -20.50 -24.87
N LEU A 212 10.99 -19.41 -24.53
CA LEU A 212 11.09 -18.14 -25.26
C LEU A 212 12.50 -17.57 -25.23
N ALA A 213 13.14 -17.56 -24.06
CA ALA A 213 14.51 -17.06 -23.91
C ALA A 213 15.52 -17.91 -24.71
N GLU A 214 15.32 -19.23 -24.76
CA GLU A 214 16.14 -20.10 -25.62
C GLU A 214 15.97 -19.75 -27.09
N MET A 215 14.74 -19.52 -27.57
CA MET A 215 14.48 -19.16 -28.97
C MET A 215 15.13 -17.82 -29.35
N GLU A 216 15.05 -16.82 -28.48
CA GLU A 216 15.68 -15.51 -28.71
C GLU A 216 17.22 -15.58 -28.75
N ALA A 217 17.84 -16.55 -28.07
CA ALA A 217 19.30 -16.73 -28.10
C ALA A 217 19.83 -17.30 -29.43
N TYR A 218 18.95 -17.80 -30.31
CA TYR A 218 19.29 -18.34 -31.63
C TYR A 218 19.02 -17.37 -32.80
N GLU A 219 18.55 -16.14 -32.52
CA GLU A 219 18.44 -15.02 -33.48
C GLU A 219 19.63 -14.05 -33.40
#